data_AF-A0A944LP08-F1
#
_entry.id   AF-A0A944LP08-F1
#
_cell.length_a   1.000
_cell.length_b   1.000
_cell.length_c   1.000
_cell.angle_alpha   90.00
_cell.angle_beta   90.00
_cell.angle_gamma   90.00
#
_symmetry.space_group_name_H-M   'P 1'
#
loop_
_entity.id
_entity.type
_entity.pdbx_description
1 polymer ?
#
loop_
_entity_poly.entity_id
_entity_poly.type
_entity_poly.pdbx_seq_one_letter_code
_entity_poly.pdbx_strand_id
1 'polypeptide(L)'
;MGAPPHTAGGEGVARPSTDSAVRGGSGAAQTSLFPPAAKATSSTRLLDTKGAARGGPVSKGNVAGPGWRKPAVVTAVLIILGLLVVFGARWLRTLEGVQQFVMSYSGHAWQPEGAPVGIPAWLGWQHFFNMFFIVLIIRTGLQVRTERKPPGYWTAKKNSFFSPKGNSPKKVSLSQWLHQSLDVLWVANGMIFVALLLVSGHWTRIVPMSWDVFPNMLSAAVQYASLDWPAENGWVHYNALQVMAYFVTVFVAAPLAVVSGVRMSTWWPERAERLTRIYPVDWARALHFPVMLYFVAFTVVHVFLVFFTGALQNLNHMYGSRDMVDWWGLVIFLISLLVIAAAWFLIKPLFTRPIASRMGKVTK
;
A
#
# COMPACT_ATOMS: atom_id res chain seq x y z
N MET A 1 -63.26 58.66 34.03
CA MET A 1 -62.42 57.96 33.02
C MET A 1 -62.89 56.51 32.99
N GLY A 2 -63.22 55.87 31.85
CA GLY A 2 -63.18 56.38 30.48
C GLY A 2 -63.32 55.32 29.38
N ALA A 3 -64.32 54.42 29.49
CA ALA A 3 -64.84 53.51 28.44
C ALA A 3 -63.92 52.42 27.80
N PRO A 4 -64.51 51.35 27.19
CA PRO A 4 -63.79 50.15 26.74
C PRO A 4 -63.96 49.83 25.21
N PRO A 5 -64.44 48.66 24.70
CA PRO A 5 -63.62 47.81 23.82
C PRO A 5 -64.22 47.44 22.44
N HIS A 6 -63.42 46.81 21.57
CA HIS A 6 -63.86 46.06 20.37
C HIS A 6 -62.92 44.84 20.16
N THR A 7 -63.34 43.55 20.09
CA THR A 7 -64.25 42.82 19.16
C THR A 7 -63.75 42.71 17.71
N ALA A 8 -63.90 41.62 16.95
CA ALA A 8 -64.14 40.18 17.19
C ALA A 8 -64.18 39.45 15.81
N GLY A 9 -63.87 38.14 15.75
CA GLY A 9 -64.18 37.23 14.62
C GLY A 9 -63.36 37.40 13.33
N GLY A 10 -63.24 36.39 12.45
CA GLY A 10 -63.67 34.99 12.57
C GLY A 10 -63.91 34.34 11.19
N GLU A 11 -63.35 33.14 10.97
CA GLU A 11 -63.74 32.15 9.92
C GLU A 11 -63.62 32.61 8.44
N GLY A 12 -63.60 31.76 7.41
CA GLY A 12 -63.52 30.29 7.34
C GLY A 12 -64.12 29.73 6.03
N VAL A 13 -63.43 28.74 5.43
CA VAL A 13 -64.01 27.63 4.62
C VAL A 13 -64.44 27.85 3.14
N ALA A 14 -63.98 26.89 2.31
CA ALA A 14 -64.54 26.31 1.07
C ALA A 14 -64.60 27.03 -0.31
N ARG A 15 -64.43 26.17 -1.32
CA ARG A 15 -64.71 26.27 -2.78
C ARG A 15 -66.15 25.74 -3.06
N PRO A 16 -66.57 25.43 -4.32
CA PRO A 16 -66.64 26.21 -5.57
C PRO A 16 -68.05 26.17 -6.25
N SER A 17 -68.27 26.97 -7.30
CA SER A 17 -69.34 26.80 -8.32
C SER A 17 -69.14 27.82 -9.46
N THR A 18 -69.66 27.74 -10.69
CA THR A 18 -70.15 26.66 -11.60
C THR A 18 -70.29 27.28 -13.01
N ASP A 19 -70.13 26.49 -14.09
CA ASP A 19 -70.65 26.68 -15.48
C ASP A 19 -70.37 28.01 -16.23
N SER A 20 -70.20 28.08 -17.56
CA SER A 20 -70.73 27.28 -18.69
C SER A 20 -69.79 27.46 -19.91
N ALA A 21 -69.36 26.44 -20.66
CA ALA A 21 -70.06 25.60 -21.66
C ALA A 21 -70.09 26.16 -23.10
N VAL A 22 -69.48 25.42 -24.05
CA VAL A 22 -69.74 25.25 -25.52
C VAL A 22 -68.56 24.38 -26.05
N ARG A 23 -68.74 23.06 -26.24
CA ARG A 23 -69.06 22.37 -27.53
C ARG A 23 -68.14 22.78 -28.70
N GLY A 24 -67.45 21.90 -29.44
CA GLY A 24 -67.26 20.43 -29.43
C GLY A 24 -66.42 20.06 -30.69
N GLY A 25 -65.97 18.83 -30.96
CA GLY A 25 -66.01 17.55 -30.25
C GLY A 25 -65.48 16.41 -31.15
N SER A 26 -65.25 15.22 -30.57
CA SER A 26 -64.90 13.94 -31.25
C SER A 26 -63.54 13.87 -31.99
N GLY A 27 -62.77 12.77 -31.96
CA GLY A 27 -63.01 11.47 -31.32
C GLY A 27 -61.70 10.66 -31.19
N ALA A 28 -61.72 9.57 -30.42
CA ALA A 28 -60.53 8.79 -30.05
C ALA A 28 -60.47 7.41 -30.73
N ALA A 29 -59.26 6.84 -30.80
CA ALA A 29 -58.97 5.38 -30.79
C ALA A 29 -59.48 4.53 -31.99
N GLN A 30 -58.87 3.42 -32.43
CA GLN A 30 -57.75 2.61 -31.90
C GLN A 30 -57.20 1.65 -33.01
N THR A 31 -55.93 1.23 -32.91
CA THR A 31 -55.32 -0.06 -33.41
C THR A 31 -55.48 -0.47 -34.91
N SER A 32 -54.43 -0.72 -35.71
CA SER A 32 -53.47 -1.84 -35.54
C SER A 32 -52.49 -2.02 -36.75
N LEU A 33 -51.41 -2.78 -36.52
CA LEU A 33 -50.51 -3.49 -37.49
C LEU A 33 -49.41 -2.71 -38.29
N PHE A 34 -48.26 -3.40 -38.44
CA PHE A 34 -46.97 -3.05 -39.08
C PHE A 34 -46.60 -4.18 -40.10
N PRO A 35 -45.51 -4.12 -40.92
CA PRO A 35 -44.58 -3.04 -41.34
C PRO A 35 -44.62 -2.91 -42.91
N PRO A 36 -43.57 -2.85 -43.78
CA PRO A 36 -42.14 -2.49 -43.66
C PRO A 36 -41.49 -1.61 -44.79
N ALA A 37 -40.29 -1.09 -44.47
CA ALA A 37 -39.07 -0.97 -45.30
C ALA A 37 -38.94 -0.07 -46.58
N ALA A 38 -38.08 0.95 -46.41
CA ALA A 38 -36.79 1.15 -47.13
C ALA A 38 -36.67 2.06 -48.38
N LYS A 39 -35.42 2.56 -48.53
CA LYS A 39 -34.79 3.38 -49.60
C LYS A 39 -35.21 4.85 -49.62
N ALA A 40 -34.39 5.84 -49.96
CA ALA A 40 -32.94 6.10 -50.07
C ALA A 40 -32.84 7.30 -51.02
N THR A 41 -32.15 8.37 -50.64
CA THR A 41 -31.90 9.52 -51.54
C THR A 41 -30.44 9.94 -51.46
N SER A 42 -29.66 9.38 -52.38
CA SER A 42 -28.36 9.88 -52.77
C SER A 42 -28.53 11.18 -53.57
N SER A 43 -27.67 12.17 -53.31
CA SER A 43 -27.38 13.23 -54.27
C SER A 43 -25.87 13.50 -54.29
N THR A 44 -25.19 12.84 -55.22
CA THR A 44 -23.78 13.04 -55.50
C THR A 44 -23.63 14.25 -56.43
N ARG A 45 -22.84 15.26 -56.06
CA ARG A 45 -22.30 16.23 -57.02
C ARG A 45 -20.81 15.93 -57.25
N LEU A 46 -20.41 15.93 -58.52
CA LEU A 46 -19.13 15.40 -58.98
C LEU A 46 -17.90 16.22 -58.56
N LEU A 47 -16.76 15.55 -58.67
CA LEU A 47 -15.41 16.07 -58.45
C LEU A 47 -15.05 17.21 -59.41
N ASP A 48 -14.19 18.12 -58.93
CA ASP A 48 -13.22 18.81 -59.76
C ASP A 48 -11.82 18.43 -59.26
N THR A 49 -10.90 18.18 -60.18
CA THR A 49 -9.53 17.70 -59.91
C THR A 49 -8.54 18.51 -60.70
N LYS A 50 -7.83 19.42 -60.02
CA LYS A 50 -6.58 20.01 -60.51
C LYS A 50 -5.63 20.27 -59.34
N GLY A 51 -4.51 19.55 -59.35
CA GLY A 51 -3.46 19.72 -58.35
C GLY A 51 -2.57 20.92 -58.67
N ALA A 52 -2.19 21.66 -57.64
CA ALA A 52 -1.01 22.53 -57.65
C ALA A 52 -0.31 22.38 -56.31
N ALA A 53 0.93 21.87 -56.33
CA ALA A 53 1.68 21.59 -55.11
C ALA A 53 2.10 22.88 -54.41
N ARG A 54 1.75 23.02 -53.12
CA ARG A 54 2.50 23.85 -52.16
C ARG A 54 2.72 23.03 -50.89
N GLY A 55 3.97 22.68 -50.64
CA GLY A 55 4.36 21.97 -49.43
C GLY A 55 4.18 22.87 -48.22
N GLY A 56 3.11 22.65 -47.45
CA GLY A 56 3.07 23.11 -46.06
C GLY A 56 4.16 22.37 -45.26
N PRO A 57 4.76 22.99 -44.24
CA PRO A 57 5.74 22.31 -43.41
C PRO A 57 5.07 21.11 -42.75
N VAL A 58 5.50 19.90 -43.14
CA VAL A 58 5.12 18.68 -42.44
C VAL A 58 5.55 18.86 -41.00
N SER A 59 4.59 18.99 -40.10
CA SER A 59 4.81 18.87 -38.66
C SER A 59 5.61 17.60 -38.46
N LYS A 60 6.88 17.74 -38.08
CA LYS A 60 7.73 16.60 -37.71
C LYS A 60 7.05 15.99 -36.49
N GLY A 61 6.21 14.99 -36.74
CA GLY A 61 5.60 14.22 -35.69
C GLY A 61 6.72 13.76 -34.79
N ASN A 62 6.66 14.14 -33.51
CA ASN A 62 7.56 13.61 -32.51
C ASN A 62 7.27 12.10 -32.46
N VAL A 63 8.04 11.33 -33.25
CA VAL A 63 8.08 9.89 -33.19
C VAL A 63 8.54 9.59 -31.77
N ALA A 64 7.58 9.30 -30.90
CA ALA A 64 7.85 9.03 -29.50
C ALA A 64 8.85 7.86 -29.47
N GLY A 65 10.09 8.18 -29.10
CA GLY A 65 11.18 7.20 -29.10
C GLY A 65 10.74 5.97 -28.30
N PRO A 66 11.06 4.74 -28.75
CA PRO A 66 10.42 3.54 -28.24
C PRO A 66 10.39 3.51 -26.71
N GLY A 67 9.20 3.37 -26.13
CA GLY A 67 8.99 3.54 -24.68
C GLY A 67 9.82 2.62 -23.79
N TRP A 68 10.37 1.54 -24.36
CA TRP A 68 11.29 0.60 -23.73
C TRP A 68 12.73 1.14 -23.58
N ARG A 69 13.16 2.17 -24.32
CA ARG A 69 14.52 2.72 -24.25
C ARG A 69 14.89 3.22 -22.86
N LYS A 70 14.00 3.99 -22.22
CA LYS A 70 14.23 4.52 -20.86
C LYS A 70 14.39 3.42 -19.81
N PRO A 71 13.45 2.46 -19.65
CA PRO A 71 13.65 1.36 -18.70
C PRO A 71 14.85 0.48 -19.08
N ALA A 72 15.11 0.20 -20.35
CA ALA A 72 16.28 -0.60 -20.75
C ALA A 72 17.62 0.08 -20.38
N VAL A 73 17.74 1.40 -20.56
CA VAL A 73 18.94 2.15 -20.11
C VAL A 73 19.06 2.12 -18.58
N VAL A 74 17.96 2.32 -17.84
CA VAL A 74 17.98 2.24 -16.36
C VAL A 74 18.39 0.83 -15.91
N THR A 75 17.82 -0.23 -16.48
CA THR A 75 18.19 -1.61 -16.19
C THR A 75 19.65 -1.89 -16.52
N ALA A 76 20.16 -1.45 -17.67
CA ALA A 76 21.57 -1.60 -18.03
C ALA A 76 22.50 -0.89 -17.05
N VAL A 77 22.17 0.34 -16.64
CA VAL A 77 22.94 1.08 -15.62
C VAL A 77 22.92 0.35 -14.27
N LEU A 78 21.76 -0.16 -13.83
CA LEU A 78 21.66 -0.93 -12.58
C LEU A 78 22.46 -2.23 -12.63
N ILE A 79 22.48 -2.94 -13.77
CA ILE A 79 23.31 -4.14 -13.97
C ILE A 79 24.80 -3.77 -13.92
N ILE A 80 25.22 -2.71 -14.61
CA ILE A 80 26.62 -2.24 -14.60
C ILE A 80 27.05 -1.85 -13.18
N LEU A 81 26.22 -1.11 -12.44
CA LEU A 81 26.49 -0.75 -11.04
C LEU A 81 26.59 -2.00 -10.14
N GLY A 82 25.68 -2.97 -10.31
CA GLY A 82 25.74 -4.24 -9.60
C GLY A 82 27.02 -5.03 -9.89
N LEU A 83 27.41 -5.12 -11.17
CA LEU A 83 28.67 -5.76 -11.57
C LEU A 83 29.89 -5.04 -11.00
N LEU A 84 29.92 -3.71 -11.00
CA LEU A 84 31.00 -2.92 -10.40
C LEU A 84 31.11 -3.17 -8.89
N VAL A 85 29.98 -3.28 -8.18
CA VAL A 85 29.96 -3.65 -6.75
C VAL A 85 30.49 -5.08 -6.55
N VAL A 86 30.07 -6.04 -7.37
CA VAL A 86 30.52 -7.45 -7.25
C VAL A 86 32.01 -7.59 -7.54
N PHE A 87 32.49 -7.04 -8.66
CA PHE A 87 33.92 -7.09 -9.01
C PHE A 87 34.78 -6.30 -8.02
N GLY A 88 34.31 -5.14 -7.55
CA GLY A 88 34.96 -4.36 -6.51
C GLY A 88 35.07 -5.13 -5.19
N ALA A 89 34.00 -5.76 -4.73
CA ALA A 89 33.99 -6.57 -3.51
C ALA A 89 34.87 -7.83 -3.63
N ARG A 90 34.86 -8.50 -4.79
CA ARG A 90 35.76 -9.63 -5.07
C ARG A 90 37.23 -9.21 -5.10
N TRP A 91 37.55 -8.05 -5.69
CA TRP A 91 38.90 -7.49 -5.65
C TRP A 91 39.32 -7.10 -4.22
N LEU A 92 38.45 -6.45 -3.44
CA LEU A 92 38.72 -6.14 -2.03
C LEU A 92 39.07 -7.40 -1.24
N ARG A 93 38.37 -8.53 -1.46
CA ARG A 93 38.68 -9.82 -0.81
C ARG A 93 40.03 -10.45 -1.22
N THR A 94 40.72 -9.93 -2.24
CA THR A 94 42.12 -10.32 -2.54
C THR A 94 43.15 -9.56 -1.70
N LEU A 95 42.76 -8.48 -1.03
CA LEU A 95 43.65 -7.69 -0.18
C LEU A 95 43.80 -8.34 1.19
N GLU A 96 45.04 -8.52 1.65
CA GLU A 96 45.36 -9.20 2.91
C GLU A 96 44.63 -8.58 4.11
N GLY A 97 44.62 -7.25 4.24
CA GLY A 97 43.94 -6.56 5.33
C GLY A 97 42.42 -6.79 5.35
N VAL A 98 41.79 -7.01 4.20
CA VAL A 98 40.36 -7.35 4.11
C VAL A 98 40.13 -8.82 4.51
N GLN A 99 41.04 -9.72 4.14
CA GLN A 99 41.00 -11.12 4.58
C GLN A 99 41.15 -11.22 6.10
N GLN A 100 42.15 -10.55 6.68
CA GLN A 100 42.36 -10.47 8.13
C GLN A 100 41.15 -9.85 8.85
N PHE A 101 40.53 -8.81 8.27
CA PHE A 101 39.31 -8.21 8.80
C PHE A 101 38.11 -9.17 8.79
N VAL A 102 37.89 -9.91 7.70
CA VAL A 102 36.81 -10.91 7.60
C VAL A 102 37.07 -12.13 8.51
N MET A 103 38.34 -12.51 8.74
CA MET A 103 38.70 -13.53 9.73
C MET A 103 38.46 -13.06 11.17
N SER A 104 38.74 -11.78 11.46
CA SER A 104 38.52 -11.17 12.78
C SER A 104 37.05 -10.92 13.09
N TYR A 105 36.25 -10.62 12.06
CA TYR A 105 34.81 -10.37 12.14
C TYR A 105 34.07 -11.31 11.19
N SER A 106 33.65 -12.47 11.70
CA SER A 106 33.01 -13.53 10.90
C SER A 106 31.70 -13.12 10.21
N GLY A 107 31.12 -11.97 10.59
CA GLY A 107 29.80 -11.52 10.19
C GLY A 107 28.76 -11.70 11.29
N HIS A 108 29.10 -12.34 12.40
CA HIS A 108 28.22 -12.58 13.55
C HIS A 108 28.63 -11.70 14.73
N ALA A 109 27.71 -10.83 15.17
CA ALA A 109 27.89 -10.02 16.36
C ALA A 109 27.63 -10.84 17.63
N TRP A 110 28.22 -10.42 18.75
CA TRP A 110 27.96 -11.03 20.06
C TRP A 110 26.46 -11.03 20.41
N GLN A 111 25.99 -12.15 20.97
CA GLN A 111 24.65 -12.34 21.51
C GLN A 111 24.74 -12.85 22.96
N PRO A 112 23.77 -12.51 23.83
CA PRO A 112 23.77 -12.95 25.21
C PRO A 112 23.65 -14.48 25.34
N GLU A 113 24.34 -15.04 26.33
CA GLU A 113 24.17 -16.45 26.71
C GLU A 113 22.70 -16.73 27.07
N GLY A 114 22.17 -17.84 26.53
CA GLY A 114 20.74 -18.17 26.67
C GLY A 114 19.80 -17.42 25.74
N ALA A 115 20.29 -16.71 24.71
CA ALA A 115 19.45 -16.23 23.62
C ALA A 115 18.57 -17.37 23.05
N PRO A 116 17.25 -17.18 22.87
CA PRO A 116 16.37 -18.26 22.42
C PRO A 116 16.80 -18.81 21.06
N VAL A 117 16.87 -20.14 20.93
CA VAL A 117 17.22 -20.84 19.68
C VAL A 117 15.97 -21.31 18.95
N GLY A 118 16.00 -21.22 17.63
CA GLY A 118 14.93 -21.64 16.74
C GLY A 118 13.89 -20.56 16.46
N ILE A 119 12.91 -20.94 15.65
CA ILE A 119 11.79 -20.08 15.25
C ILE A 119 10.50 -20.68 15.83
N PRO A 120 9.88 -20.05 16.83
CA PRO A 120 8.63 -20.54 17.40
C PRO A 120 7.46 -20.25 16.46
N ALA A 121 6.43 -21.12 16.45
CA ALA A 121 5.30 -21.00 15.53
C ALA A 121 4.62 -19.61 15.52
N TRP A 122 4.54 -18.92 16.67
CA TRP A 122 3.99 -17.55 16.73
C TRP A 122 4.76 -16.55 15.85
N LEU A 123 6.08 -16.73 15.70
CA LEU A 123 6.93 -15.87 14.88
C LEU A 123 6.63 -16.09 13.39
N GLY A 124 6.40 -17.33 12.97
CA GLY A 124 5.94 -17.66 11.61
C GLY A 124 4.56 -17.08 11.28
N TRP A 125 3.58 -17.19 12.19
CA TRP A 125 2.27 -16.55 12.02
C TRP A 125 2.39 -15.02 11.94
N GLN A 126 3.19 -14.41 12.81
CA GLN A 126 3.45 -12.97 12.80
C GLN A 126 4.16 -12.50 11.52
N HIS A 127 5.11 -13.28 11.00
CA HIS A 127 5.76 -13.04 9.73
C HIS A 127 4.74 -13.06 8.57
N PHE A 128 3.89 -14.09 8.52
CA PHE A 128 2.81 -14.18 7.53
C PHE A 128 1.86 -12.98 7.58
N PHE A 129 1.35 -12.60 8.76
CA PHE A 129 0.45 -11.45 8.88
C PHE A 129 1.13 -10.13 8.49
N ASN A 130 2.41 -9.93 8.84
CA ASN A 130 3.15 -8.75 8.38
C ASN A 130 3.29 -8.72 6.85
N MET A 131 3.67 -9.83 6.20
CA MET A 131 3.72 -9.91 4.74
C MET A 131 2.35 -9.64 4.10
N PHE A 132 1.29 -10.23 4.65
CA PHE A 132 -0.09 -10.04 4.22
C PHE A 132 -0.52 -8.57 4.27
N PHE A 133 -0.31 -7.90 5.41
CA PHE A 133 -0.69 -6.50 5.57
C PHE A 133 0.18 -5.58 4.71
N ILE A 134 1.51 -5.72 4.72
CA ILE A 134 2.42 -4.84 3.97
C ILE A 134 2.11 -4.87 2.47
N VAL A 135 1.82 -6.03 1.89
CA VAL A 135 1.43 -6.14 0.48
C VAL A 135 0.14 -5.34 0.19
N LEU A 136 -0.90 -5.48 1.01
CA LEU A 136 -2.17 -4.78 0.84
C LEU A 136 -2.06 -3.26 1.13
N ILE A 137 -1.26 -2.88 2.11
CA ILE A 137 -0.96 -1.49 2.51
C ILE A 137 -0.21 -0.77 1.40
N ILE A 138 0.89 -1.34 0.88
CA ILE A 138 1.68 -0.76 -0.23
C ILE A 138 0.75 -0.47 -1.42
N ARG A 139 -0.09 -1.43 -1.81
CA ARG A 139 -1.01 -1.24 -2.93
C ARG A 139 -2.05 -0.16 -2.68
N THR A 140 -2.68 -0.18 -1.51
CA THR A 140 -3.73 0.82 -1.19
C THR A 140 -3.13 2.22 -1.05
N GLY A 141 -1.91 2.36 -0.54
CA GLY A 141 -1.14 3.61 -0.52
C GLY A 141 -0.76 4.09 -1.92
N LEU A 142 -0.31 3.19 -2.80
CA LEU A 142 -0.07 3.50 -4.22
C LEU A 142 -1.38 3.93 -4.93
N GLN A 143 -2.50 3.28 -4.63
CA GLN A 143 -3.82 3.66 -5.15
C GLN A 143 -4.23 5.06 -4.68
N VAL A 144 -4.14 5.36 -3.38
CA VAL A 144 -4.39 6.71 -2.82
C VAL A 144 -3.48 7.77 -3.45
N ARG A 145 -2.22 7.44 -3.74
CA ARG A 145 -1.25 8.36 -4.35
C ARG A 145 -1.47 8.60 -5.86
N THR A 146 -2.12 7.68 -6.56
CA THR A 146 -2.23 7.71 -8.05
C THR A 146 -3.66 7.85 -8.57
N GLU A 147 -4.68 7.67 -7.73
CA GLU A 147 -6.08 7.81 -8.15
C GLU A 147 -6.43 9.26 -8.49
N ARG A 148 -6.82 9.50 -9.76
CA ARG A 148 -7.33 10.81 -10.20
C ARG A 148 -8.83 10.98 -9.98
N LYS A 149 -9.56 9.86 -9.97
CA LYS A 149 -11.00 9.78 -9.72
C LYS A 149 -11.22 8.56 -8.83
N PRO A 150 -11.40 8.74 -7.51
CA PRO A 150 -11.68 7.64 -6.61
C PRO A 150 -12.93 6.84 -7.04
N PRO A 151 -13.01 5.53 -6.74
CA PRO A 151 -14.19 4.71 -7.04
C PRO A 151 -15.39 5.03 -6.15
N GLY A 152 -15.28 6.00 -5.26
CA GLY A 152 -16.30 6.45 -4.32
C GLY A 152 -15.67 7.08 -3.10
N TYR A 153 -16.50 7.76 -2.31
CA TYR A 153 -16.11 8.43 -1.08
C TYR A 153 -16.78 7.81 0.13
N TRP A 154 -16.09 7.85 1.26
CA TRP A 154 -16.57 7.37 2.53
C TRP A 154 -16.49 8.48 3.58
N THR A 155 -17.51 8.56 4.43
CA THR A 155 -17.57 9.49 5.57
C THR A 155 -17.93 8.71 6.82
N ALA A 156 -17.11 8.84 7.86
CA ALA A 156 -17.32 8.15 9.14
C ALA A 156 -18.66 8.52 9.80
N LYS A 157 -19.16 7.65 10.70
CA LYS A 157 -20.21 8.03 11.65
C LYS A 157 -19.64 9.02 12.68
N LYS A 158 -20.39 10.05 13.08
CA LYS A 158 -19.98 10.99 14.14
C LYS A 158 -19.76 10.23 15.45
N ASN A 159 -18.71 10.60 16.21
CA ASN A 159 -18.32 9.95 17.47
C ASN A 159 -18.05 8.43 17.33
N SER A 160 -17.47 8.00 16.21
CA SER A 160 -17.09 6.60 15.96
C SER A 160 -15.58 6.40 16.00
N PHE A 161 -15.11 5.16 15.91
CA PHE A 161 -13.68 4.81 15.89
C PHE A 161 -12.87 5.65 14.88
N PHE A 162 -13.40 5.89 13.68
CA PHE A 162 -12.74 6.69 12.63
C PHE A 162 -13.06 8.20 12.69
N SER A 163 -13.93 8.64 13.60
CA SER A 163 -14.21 10.06 13.88
C SER A 163 -14.35 10.24 15.40
N PRO A 164 -13.22 10.21 16.15
CA PRO A 164 -13.22 10.32 17.61
C PRO A 164 -13.90 11.59 18.11
N LYS A 165 -14.36 11.58 19.36
CA LYS A 165 -14.95 12.76 20.02
C LYS A 165 -14.02 13.96 19.86
N GLY A 166 -14.55 15.08 19.34
CA GLY A 166 -13.81 16.31 19.06
C GLY A 166 -13.45 16.54 17.58
N ASN A 167 -13.44 15.49 16.74
CA ASN A 167 -13.25 15.62 15.30
C ASN A 167 -14.59 15.59 14.55
N SER A 168 -14.68 16.39 13.47
CA SER A 168 -15.76 16.29 12.49
C SER A 168 -15.63 15.01 11.62
N PRO A 169 -16.75 14.46 11.11
CA PRO A 169 -16.69 13.34 10.17
C PRO A 169 -16.05 13.73 8.82
N LYS A 170 -14.77 13.43 8.67
CA LYS A 170 -14.01 13.68 7.44
C LYS A 170 -14.52 12.79 6.29
N LYS A 171 -14.66 13.39 5.10
CA LYS A 171 -14.92 12.68 3.83
C LYS A 171 -13.59 12.33 3.19
N VAL A 172 -13.34 11.05 2.97
CA VAL A 172 -12.11 10.49 2.37
C VAL A 172 -12.46 9.61 1.18
N SER A 173 -11.48 9.24 0.34
CA SER A 173 -11.73 8.22 -0.68
C SER A 173 -11.95 6.85 -0.04
N LEU A 174 -12.68 5.96 -0.74
CA LEU A 174 -12.82 4.57 -0.31
C LEU A 174 -11.44 3.88 -0.20
N SER A 175 -10.50 4.24 -1.07
CA SER A 175 -9.11 3.77 -1.06
C SER A 175 -8.38 4.19 0.22
N GLN A 176 -8.53 5.45 0.63
CA GLN A 176 -7.92 5.98 1.86
C GLN A 176 -8.55 5.39 3.13
N TRP A 177 -9.88 5.21 3.17
CA TRP A 177 -10.53 4.50 4.28
C TRP A 177 -10.02 3.06 4.40
N LEU A 178 -9.85 2.36 3.28
CA LEU A 178 -9.36 0.99 3.28
C LEU A 178 -7.89 0.92 3.73
N HIS A 179 -7.03 1.81 3.23
CA HIS A 179 -5.63 1.92 3.64
C HIS A 179 -5.53 2.10 5.16
N GLN A 180 -6.21 3.12 5.71
CA GLN A 180 -6.29 3.36 7.15
C GLN A 180 -6.82 2.15 7.93
N SER A 181 -7.77 1.40 7.38
CA SER A 181 -8.31 0.20 8.04
C SER A 181 -7.29 -0.94 8.09
N LEU A 182 -6.50 -1.12 7.03
CA LEU A 182 -5.39 -2.08 7.00
C LEU A 182 -4.26 -1.66 7.93
N ASP A 183 -3.92 -0.37 7.96
CA ASP A 183 -2.89 0.19 8.86
C ASP A 183 -3.23 -0.08 10.33
N VAL A 184 -4.50 0.08 10.73
CA VAL A 184 -4.96 -0.22 12.10
C VAL A 184 -4.78 -1.70 12.44
N LEU A 185 -5.12 -2.61 11.53
CA LEU A 185 -4.94 -4.05 11.74
C LEU A 185 -3.45 -4.43 11.79
N TRP A 186 -2.62 -3.81 10.95
CA TRP A 186 -1.18 -4.01 10.95
C TRP A 186 -0.51 -3.48 12.22
N VAL A 187 -0.92 -2.31 12.72
CA VAL A 187 -0.45 -1.77 14.00
C VAL A 187 -0.89 -2.65 15.18
N ALA A 188 -2.13 -3.16 15.17
CA ALA A 188 -2.57 -4.13 16.17
C ALA A 188 -1.73 -5.42 16.14
N ASN A 189 -1.44 -5.94 14.94
CA ASN A 189 -0.55 -7.08 14.75
C ASN A 189 0.88 -6.78 15.24
N GLY A 190 1.42 -5.59 14.93
CA GLY A 190 2.74 -5.14 15.38
C GLY A 190 2.84 -4.99 16.90
N MET A 191 1.80 -4.52 17.58
CA MET A 191 1.76 -4.49 19.05
C MET A 191 1.79 -5.89 19.66
N ILE A 192 1.06 -6.85 19.08
CA ILE A 192 1.11 -8.27 19.50
C ILE A 192 2.50 -8.85 19.24
N PHE A 193 3.09 -8.57 18.08
CA PHE A 193 4.45 -9.00 17.74
C PHE A 193 5.50 -8.49 18.73
N VAL A 194 5.48 -7.20 19.07
CA VAL A 194 6.41 -6.61 20.05
C VAL A 194 6.19 -7.19 21.45
N ALA A 195 4.94 -7.40 21.87
CA ALA A 195 4.65 -8.05 23.15
C ALA A 195 5.20 -9.49 23.20
N LEU A 196 5.00 -10.28 22.13
CA LEU A 196 5.53 -11.65 22.03
C LEU A 196 7.06 -11.68 21.99
N LEU A 197 7.71 -10.77 21.26
CA LEU A 197 9.17 -10.63 21.24
C LEU A 197 9.74 -10.39 22.64
N LEU A 198 9.12 -9.50 23.42
CA LEU A 198 9.54 -9.18 24.78
C LEU A 198 9.32 -10.35 25.75
N VAL A 199 8.11 -10.91 25.78
CA VAL A 199 7.72 -11.99 26.71
C VAL A 199 8.49 -13.29 26.44
N SER A 200 8.80 -13.60 25.17
CA SER A 200 9.54 -14.82 24.79
C SER A 200 11.06 -14.65 24.73
N GLY A 201 11.58 -13.47 25.08
CA GLY A 201 13.02 -13.14 24.97
C GLY A 201 13.57 -13.03 23.54
N HIS A 202 12.77 -13.31 22.50
CA HIS A 202 13.24 -13.35 21.10
C HIS A 202 13.68 -11.99 20.55
N TRP A 203 13.39 -10.89 21.25
CA TRP A 203 13.90 -9.56 20.92
C TRP A 203 15.44 -9.51 20.86
N THR A 204 16.15 -10.33 21.66
CA THR A 204 17.63 -10.38 21.68
C THR A 204 18.24 -10.86 20.37
N ARG A 205 17.47 -11.60 19.54
CA ARG A 205 17.91 -12.04 18.21
C ARG A 205 17.92 -10.91 17.17
N ILE A 206 17.21 -9.81 17.41
CA ILE A 206 16.99 -8.72 16.43
C ILE A 206 17.32 -7.32 16.95
N VAL A 207 17.86 -7.21 18.16
CA VAL A 207 18.39 -5.96 18.73
C VAL A 207 19.90 -6.11 18.87
N PRO A 208 20.72 -5.17 18.36
CA PRO A 208 22.16 -5.24 18.54
C PRO A 208 22.53 -5.06 20.02
N MET A 209 23.13 -6.08 20.62
CA MET A 209 23.50 -6.10 22.04
C MET A 209 24.95 -5.67 22.30
N SER A 210 25.73 -5.41 21.25
CA SER A 210 27.15 -5.05 21.32
C SER A 210 27.58 -4.21 20.12
N TRP A 211 28.63 -3.41 20.30
CA TRP A 211 29.20 -2.50 19.28
C TRP A 211 29.98 -3.23 18.17
N ASP A 212 30.36 -4.50 18.39
CA ASP A 212 30.96 -5.36 17.36
C ASP A 212 30.00 -5.67 16.19
N VAL A 213 28.71 -5.33 16.31
CA VAL A 213 27.75 -5.41 15.20
C VAL A 213 28.18 -4.57 13.99
N PHE A 214 28.82 -3.42 14.18
CA PHE A 214 29.22 -2.54 13.07
C PHE A 214 30.34 -3.12 12.20
N PRO A 215 31.48 -3.59 12.75
CA PRO A 215 32.50 -4.26 11.93
C PRO A 215 32.01 -5.60 11.38
N ASN A 216 31.22 -6.40 12.13
CA ASN A 216 30.61 -7.61 11.59
C ASN A 216 29.63 -7.33 10.44
N MET A 217 28.84 -6.26 10.52
CA MET A 217 27.94 -5.82 9.44
C MET A 217 28.74 -5.43 8.19
N LEU A 218 29.88 -4.75 8.34
CA LEU A 218 30.77 -4.42 7.22
C LEU A 218 31.40 -5.67 6.60
N SER A 219 31.87 -6.62 7.43
CA SER A 219 32.41 -7.91 6.96
C SER A 219 31.35 -8.67 6.16
N ALA A 220 30.15 -8.85 6.72
CA ALA A 220 29.03 -9.49 6.04
C ALA A 220 28.67 -8.74 4.74
N ALA A 221 28.72 -7.41 4.71
CA ALA A 221 28.46 -6.63 3.49
C ALA A 221 29.48 -6.89 2.38
N VAL A 222 30.77 -6.99 2.70
CA VAL A 222 31.81 -7.38 1.72
C VAL A 222 31.57 -8.80 1.21
N GLN A 223 31.22 -9.74 2.10
CA GLN A 223 30.92 -11.12 1.72
C GLN A 223 29.68 -11.19 0.80
N TYR A 224 28.56 -10.58 1.18
CA TYR A 224 27.35 -10.48 0.37
C TYR A 224 27.57 -9.82 -1.00
N ALA A 225 28.28 -8.69 -1.03
CA ALA A 225 28.62 -8.01 -2.27
C ALA A 225 29.52 -8.85 -3.20
N SER A 226 30.41 -9.67 -2.64
CA SER A 226 31.33 -10.52 -3.42
C SER A 226 30.69 -11.78 -4.05
N LEU A 227 29.40 -12.04 -3.75
CA LEU A 227 28.67 -13.28 -4.08
C LEU A 227 29.31 -14.57 -3.54
N ASP A 228 30.12 -14.44 -2.50
CA ASP A 228 30.68 -15.55 -1.73
C ASP A 228 30.18 -15.37 -0.29
N TRP A 229 28.99 -15.93 -0.04
CA TRP A 229 28.13 -15.60 1.09
C TRP A 229 28.58 -16.27 2.39
N PRO A 230 28.42 -15.60 3.54
CA PRO A 230 28.71 -16.21 4.84
C PRO A 230 27.82 -17.43 5.08
N ALA A 231 28.29 -18.35 5.92
CA ALA A 231 27.50 -19.48 6.39
C ALA A 231 26.37 -18.98 7.32
N GLU A 232 25.16 -18.93 6.80
CA GLU A 232 23.96 -18.53 7.53
C GLU A 232 23.42 -19.67 8.41
N ASN A 233 23.04 -19.36 9.65
CA ASN A 233 22.27 -20.29 10.50
C ASN A 233 21.14 -19.56 11.22
N GLY A 234 20.12 -19.13 10.45
CA GLY A 234 18.96 -18.39 10.96
C GLY A 234 18.15 -19.09 12.05
N TRP A 235 18.36 -20.40 12.27
CA TRP A 235 17.83 -21.14 13.42
C TRP A 235 18.55 -20.75 14.71
N VAL A 236 19.88 -20.74 14.70
CA VAL A 236 20.69 -20.40 15.89
C VAL A 236 20.86 -18.89 16.05
N HIS A 237 21.28 -18.17 15.01
CA HIS A 237 21.53 -16.73 15.06
C HIS A 237 21.45 -16.08 13.67
N TYR A 238 21.11 -14.78 13.64
CA TYR A 238 21.21 -13.98 12.43
C TYR A 238 22.58 -13.32 12.32
N ASN A 239 23.09 -13.15 11.10
CA ASN A 239 24.30 -12.34 10.86
C ASN A 239 24.04 -10.85 11.18
N ALA A 240 25.09 -10.06 11.36
CA ALA A 240 25.00 -8.65 11.76
C ALA A 240 24.23 -7.76 10.76
N LEU A 241 24.29 -8.02 9.46
CA LEU A 241 23.47 -7.32 8.46
C LEU A 241 21.98 -7.63 8.64
N GLN A 242 21.64 -8.90 8.85
CA GLN A 242 20.27 -9.33 9.12
C GLN A 242 19.75 -8.72 10.43
N VAL A 243 20.52 -8.80 11.54
CA VAL A 243 20.16 -8.18 12.83
C VAL A 243 19.87 -6.69 12.64
N MET A 244 20.76 -5.94 11.97
CA MET A 244 20.56 -4.51 11.75
C MET A 244 19.39 -4.21 10.80
N ALA A 245 19.17 -5.01 9.76
CA ALA A 245 18.03 -4.86 8.85
C ALA A 245 16.69 -5.14 9.58
N TYR A 246 16.64 -6.14 10.45
CA TYR A 246 15.46 -6.43 11.27
C TYR A 246 15.24 -5.35 12.32
N PHE A 247 16.30 -4.90 13.01
CA PHE A 247 16.24 -3.80 13.97
C PHE A 247 15.66 -2.54 13.34
N VAL A 248 16.23 -2.09 12.22
CA VAL A 248 15.77 -0.90 11.49
C VAL A 248 14.34 -1.08 11.00
N THR A 249 13.98 -2.25 10.48
CA THR A 249 12.62 -2.49 9.97
C THR A 249 11.56 -2.44 11.08
N VAL A 250 11.83 -3.10 12.22
CA VAL A 250 10.87 -3.24 13.34
C VAL A 250 10.83 -2.00 14.22
N PHE A 251 11.98 -1.43 14.59
CA PHE A 251 12.07 -0.38 15.61
C PHE A 251 12.27 1.04 15.04
N VAL A 252 12.50 1.18 13.72
CA VAL A 252 12.67 2.50 13.07
C VAL A 252 11.65 2.69 11.95
N ALA A 253 11.71 1.91 10.88
CA ALA A 253 10.87 2.08 9.70
C ALA A 253 9.36 1.90 10.00
N ALA A 254 9.00 0.86 10.79
CA ALA A 254 7.61 0.65 11.17
C ALA A 254 7.05 1.81 12.04
N PRO A 255 7.70 2.25 13.14
CA PRO A 255 7.29 3.45 13.86
C PRO A 255 7.20 4.72 13.00
N LEU A 256 8.14 4.95 12.08
CA LEU A 256 8.08 6.09 11.15
C LEU A 256 6.87 6.01 10.21
N ALA A 257 6.51 4.81 9.72
CA ALA A 257 5.29 4.60 8.94
C ALA A 257 4.03 4.92 9.74
N VAL A 258 3.96 4.47 11.01
CA VAL A 258 2.83 4.73 11.90
C VAL A 258 2.69 6.22 12.23
N VAL A 259 3.76 6.89 12.65
CA VAL A 259 3.73 8.32 13.01
C VAL A 259 3.30 9.18 11.81
N SER A 260 3.84 8.90 10.63
CA SER A 260 3.48 9.62 9.41
C SER A 260 2.08 9.27 8.87
N GLY A 261 1.64 8.01 9.03
CA GLY A 261 0.28 7.57 8.70
C GLY A 261 -0.77 8.23 9.59
N VAL A 262 -0.57 8.24 10.92
CA VAL A 262 -1.46 8.91 11.88
C VAL A 262 -1.64 10.39 11.55
N ARG A 263 -0.60 11.08 11.05
CA ARG A 263 -0.69 12.47 10.62
C ARG A 263 -1.61 12.73 9.43
N MET A 264 -1.79 11.72 8.57
CA MET A 264 -2.65 11.75 7.37
C MET A 264 -4.00 11.05 7.58
N SER A 265 -4.19 10.40 8.74
CA SER A 265 -5.39 9.68 9.13
C SER A 265 -6.61 10.57 9.38
N THR A 266 -7.79 9.96 9.49
CA THR A 266 -8.99 10.66 9.99
C THR A 266 -8.88 11.05 11.46
N TRP A 267 -7.99 10.41 12.25
CA TRP A 267 -7.80 10.66 13.67
C TRP A 267 -7.10 11.98 13.99
N TRP A 268 -6.31 12.55 13.07
CA TRP A 268 -5.54 13.76 13.36
C TRP A 268 -6.44 14.89 13.90
N PRO A 269 -6.17 15.46 15.09
CA PRO A 269 -7.07 16.44 15.71
C PRO A 269 -7.25 17.70 14.87
N GLU A 270 -8.49 18.16 14.75
CA GLU A 270 -8.81 19.37 13.96
C GLU A 270 -8.43 20.67 14.68
N ARG A 271 -8.53 20.69 16.03
CA ARG A 271 -8.32 21.89 16.86
C ARG A 271 -6.97 21.88 17.60
N ALA A 272 -5.92 21.42 16.92
CA ALA A 272 -4.57 21.31 17.50
C ALA A 272 -3.54 22.11 16.69
N GLU A 273 -3.65 23.44 16.72
CA GLU A 273 -2.79 24.36 15.96
C GLU A 273 -1.31 24.19 16.30
N ARG A 274 -0.96 24.15 17.61
CA ARG A 274 0.43 23.96 18.07
C ARG A 274 1.03 22.66 17.53
N LEU A 275 0.28 21.56 17.59
CA LEU A 275 0.72 20.25 17.09
C LEU A 275 0.86 20.25 15.56
N THR A 276 -0.09 20.89 14.86
CA THR A 276 -0.08 21.03 13.39
C THR A 276 1.06 21.91 12.88
N ARG A 277 1.47 22.92 13.67
CA ARG A 277 2.63 23.78 13.39
C ARG A 277 3.96 23.07 13.61
N ILE A 278 4.06 22.23 14.65
CA ILE A 278 5.26 21.44 14.95
C ILE A 278 5.41 20.28 13.96
N TYR A 279 4.31 19.64 13.55
CA TYR A 279 4.31 18.55 12.57
C TYR A 279 3.38 18.85 11.38
N PRO A 280 3.87 19.55 10.34
CA PRO A 280 3.10 19.81 9.13
C PRO A 280 2.85 18.53 8.33
N VAL A 281 1.74 18.50 7.60
CA VAL A 281 1.36 17.33 6.79
C VAL A 281 2.33 17.05 5.65
N ASP A 282 3.02 18.06 5.13
CA ASP A 282 3.97 17.90 4.03
C ASP A 282 5.22 17.13 4.46
N TRP A 283 5.69 17.34 5.70
CA TRP A 283 6.75 16.52 6.31
C TRP A 283 6.32 15.06 6.46
N ALA A 284 5.07 14.79 6.88
CA ALA A 284 4.55 13.44 6.96
C ALA A 284 4.49 12.77 5.58
N ARG A 285 4.03 13.46 4.53
CA ARG A 285 4.05 12.91 3.15
C ARG A 285 5.48 12.67 2.64
N ALA A 286 6.40 13.59 2.91
CA ALA A 286 7.79 13.50 2.52
C ALA A 286 8.54 12.35 3.22
N LEU A 287 8.13 11.98 4.43
CA LEU A 287 8.66 10.82 5.16
C LEU A 287 7.97 9.49 4.76
N HIS A 288 6.64 9.47 4.70
CA HIS A 288 5.85 8.24 4.54
C HIS A 288 6.13 7.53 3.21
N PHE A 289 6.30 8.29 2.12
CA PHE A 289 6.54 7.69 0.80
C PHE A 289 7.93 7.02 0.69
N PRO A 290 9.05 7.64 1.10
CA PRO A 290 10.33 6.94 1.23
C PRO A 290 10.31 5.73 2.17
N VAL A 291 9.59 5.80 3.30
CA VAL A 291 9.45 4.63 4.20
C VAL A 291 8.71 3.48 3.51
N MET A 292 7.67 3.75 2.72
CA MET A 292 7.03 2.73 1.88
C MET A 292 8.00 2.14 0.84
N LEU A 293 8.83 2.97 0.19
CA LEU A 293 9.87 2.49 -0.72
C LEU A 293 10.94 1.64 -0.01
N TYR A 294 11.31 1.97 1.23
CA TYR A 294 12.18 1.13 2.05
C TYR A 294 11.55 -0.24 2.30
N PHE A 295 10.26 -0.32 2.67
CA PHE A 295 9.57 -1.61 2.85
C PHE A 295 9.55 -2.43 1.56
N VAL A 296 9.29 -1.82 0.40
CA VAL A 296 9.37 -2.50 -0.90
C VAL A 296 10.78 -3.06 -1.15
N ALA A 297 11.82 -2.24 -0.97
CA ALA A 297 13.20 -2.65 -1.19
C ALA A 297 13.64 -3.76 -0.22
N PHE A 298 13.31 -3.62 1.07
CA PHE A 298 13.55 -4.63 2.09
C PHE A 298 12.88 -5.95 1.72
N THR A 299 11.58 -5.96 1.39
CA THR A 299 10.88 -7.20 1.00
C THR A 299 11.50 -7.86 -0.23
N VAL A 300 11.87 -7.09 -1.26
CA VAL A 300 12.50 -7.65 -2.47
C VAL A 300 13.86 -8.28 -2.16
N VAL A 301 14.73 -7.58 -1.43
CA VAL A 301 16.08 -8.09 -1.07
C VAL A 301 15.97 -9.27 -0.09
N HIS A 302 15.11 -9.18 0.92
CA HIS A 302 14.89 -10.24 1.90
C HIS A 302 14.39 -11.53 1.25
N VAL A 303 13.33 -11.45 0.43
CA VAL A 303 12.79 -12.64 -0.27
C VAL A 303 13.81 -13.19 -1.27
N PHE A 304 14.57 -12.34 -1.97
CA PHE A 304 15.68 -12.80 -2.80
C PHE A 304 16.69 -13.61 -1.98
N LEU A 305 17.20 -13.07 -0.87
CA LEU A 305 18.16 -13.80 -0.04
C LEU A 305 17.58 -15.11 0.50
N VAL A 306 16.33 -15.14 0.98
CA VAL A 306 15.65 -16.36 1.43
C VAL A 306 15.72 -17.48 0.39
N PHE A 307 15.50 -17.19 -0.89
CA PHE A 307 15.57 -18.20 -1.96
C PHE A 307 17.00 -18.58 -2.35
N PHE A 308 17.95 -17.65 -2.29
CA PHE A 308 19.30 -17.88 -2.77
C PHE A 308 20.29 -18.38 -1.70
N THR A 309 20.04 -18.17 -0.41
CA THR A 309 20.88 -18.68 0.71
C THR A 309 20.31 -19.96 1.35
N GLY A 310 19.62 -20.80 0.58
CA GLY A 310 19.07 -22.09 1.06
C GLY A 310 17.55 -22.12 1.22
N ALA A 311 16.81 -21.92 0.12
CA ALA A 311 15.34 -21.80 0.07
C ALA A 311 14.57 -22.75 1.00
N LEU A 312 14.78 -24.07 0.89
CA LEU A 312 14.01 -25.05 1.66
C LEU A 312 14.25 -24.94 3.17
N GLN A 313 15.50 -24.72 3.60
CA GLN A 313 15.84 -24.53 5.01
C GLN A 313 15.24 -23.22 5.55
N ASN A 314 15.45 -22.11 4.85
CA ASN A 314 14.95 -20.79 5.25
C ASN A 314 13.42 -20.75 5.36
N LEU A 315 12.71 -21.40 4.42
CA LEU A 315 11.26 -21.52 4.45
C LEU A 315 10.79 -22.49 5.55
N ASN A 316 11.54 -23.55 5.86
CA ASN A 316 11.21 -24.41 6.99
C ASN A 316 11.48 -23.77 8.35
N HIS A 317 12.49 -22.91 8.48
CA HIS A 317 12.67 -22.06 9.66
C HIS A 317 11.44 -21.17 9.85
N MET A 318 11.09 -20.34 8.86
CA MET A 318 10.09 -19.28 9.05
C MET A 318 8.63 -19.77 8.95
N TYR A 319 8.29 -20.60 7.95
CA TYR A 319 6.93 -21.10 7.74
C TYR A 319 6.70 -22.49 8.34
N GLY A 320 7.75 -23.30 8.43
CA GLY A 320 7.69 -24.65 8.99
C GLY A 320 7.89 -24.73 10.50
N SER A 321 8.50 -23.72 11.15
CA SER A 321 8.91 -23.78 12.56
C SER A 321 9.86 -24.96 12.86
N ARG A 322 10.70 -25.39 11.89
CA ARG A 322 11.54 -26.60 11.95
C ARG A 322 12.91 -26.40 11.28
N ASP A 323 13.94 -27.04 11.82
CA ASP A 323 15.30 -27.05 11.27
C ASP A 323 15.55 -28.26 10.36
N MET A 324 14.84 -28.37 9.23
CA MET A 324 14.97 -29.50 8.29
C MET A 324 14.93 -29.07 6.82
N VAL A 325 15.66 -29.79 5.94
CA VAL A 325 15.61 -29.59 4.49
C VAL A 325 14.51 -30.47 3.89
N ASP A 326 13.28 -29.95 3.81
CA ASP A 326 12.16 -30.62 3.14
C ASP A 326 11.22 -29.61 2.46
N TRP A 327 10.11 -30.08 1.89
CA TRP A 327 9.21 -29.26 1.08
C TRP A 327 8.10 -28.54 1.87
N TRP A 328 7.90 -28.82 3.16
CA TRP A 328 6.69 -28.34 3.86
C TRP A 328 6.66 -26.83 4.05
N GLY A 329 7.78 -26.21 4.39
CA GLY A 329 7.90 -24.75 4.49
C GLY A 329 7.58 -24.05 3.17
N LEU A 330 7.97 -24.64 2.03
CA LEU A 330 7.60 -24.14 0.71
C LEU A 330 6.10 -24.29 0.44
N VAL A 331 5.49 -25.43 0.78
CA VAL A 331 4.05 -25.64 0.62
C VAL A 331 3.25 -24.62 1.44
N ILE A 332 3.62 -24.38 2.70
CA ILE A 332 2.97 -23.38 3.55
C ILE A 332 3.16 -21.96 2.99
N PHE A 333 4.38 -21.62 2.53
CA PHE A 333 4.64 -20.34 1.86
C PHE A 333 3.77 -20.14 0.60
N LEU A 334 3.62 -21.16 -0.25
CA LEU A 334 2.75 -21.09 -1.43
C LEU A 334 1.28 -20.90 -1.06
N ILE A 335 0.79 -21.58 -0.01
CA ILE A 335 -0.55 -21.35 0.53
C ILE A 335 -0.70 -19.90 1.03
N SER A 336 0.29 -19.37 1.75
CA SER A 336 0.31 -17.97 2.16
C SER A 336 0.24 -17.00 0.97
N LEU A 337 0.96 -17.25 -0.13
CA LEU A 337 0.85 -16.45 -1.35
C LEU A 337 -0.56 -16.50 -1.96
N LEU A 338 -1.21 -17.67 -1.97
CA LEU A 338 -2.59 -17.81 -2.45
C LEU A 338 -3.57 -17.00 -1.59
N VAL A 339 -3.42 -17.02 -0.26
CA VAL A 339 -4.24 -16.21 0.67
C VAL A 339 -4.02 -14.72 0.43
N ILE A 340 -2.77 -14.28 0.23
CA ILE A 340 -2.44 -12.89 -0.10
C ILE A 340 -3.06 -12.49 -1.46
N ALA A 341 -2.97 -13.34 -2.48
CA ALA A 341 -3.58 -13.11 -3.79
C ALA A 341 -5.12 -13.04 -3.72
N ALA A 342 -5.75 -13.88 -2.91
CA ALA A 342 -7.19 -13.83 -2.64
C ALA A 342 -7.58 -12.51 -1.94
N ALA A 343 -6.88 -12.11 -0.88
CA ALA A 343 -7.13 -10.84 -0.21
C ALA A 343 -6.89 -9.63 -1.13
N TRP A 344 -5.86 -9.70 -1.98
CA TRP A 344 -5.59 -8.73 -3.04
C TRP A 344 -6.77 -8.61 -4.02
N PHE A 345 -7.39 -9.72 -4.42
CA PHE A 345 -8.62 -9.66 -5.21
C PHE A 345 -9.79 -9.03 -4.41
N LEU A 346 -9.94 -9.41 -3.15
CA LEU A 346 -11.04 -8.97 -2.27
C LEU A 346 -10.97 -7.51 -1.84
N ILE A 347 -9.83 -6.81 -1.93
CA ILE A 347 -9.78 -5.36 -1.64
C ILE A 347 -10.38 -4.47 -2.74
N LYS A 348 -10.89 -5.05 -3.85
CA LYS A 348 -11.63 -4.29 -4.88
C LYS A 348 -12.90 -3.62 -4.32
N PRO A 349 -13.31 -2.44 -4.82
CA PRO A 349 -14.51 -1.72 -4.36
C PRO A 349 -15.82 -2.53 -4.35
N LEU A 350 -15.93 -3.57 -5.18
CA LEU A 350 -17.09 -4.48 -5.19
C LEU A 350 -17.33 -5.14 -3.83
N PHE A 351 -16.26 -5.58 -3.16
CA PHE A 351 -16.32 -6.30 -1.88
C PHE A 351 -16.13 -5.37 -0.68
N THR A 352 -15.38 -4.27 -0.84
CA THR A 352 -15.08 -3.36 0.28
C THR A 352 -16.16 -2.31 0.54
N ARG A 353 -16.97 -1.92 -0.45
CA ARG A 353 -18.10 -0.98 -0.25
C ARG A 353 -19.13 -1.46 0.79
N PRO A 354 -19.60 -2.73 0.79
CA PRO A 354 -20.52 -3.23 1.83
C PRO A 354 -19.95 -3.18 3.25
N ILE A 355 -18.64 -3.43 3.39
CA ILE A 355 -17.94 -3.35 4.68
C ILE A 355 -17.87 -1.88 5.13
N ALA A 356 -17.46 -0.99 4.22
CA ALA A 356 -17.40 0.45 4.47
C ALA A 356 -18.76 1.03 4.90
N SER A 357 -19.86 0.59 4.27
CA SER A 357 -21.20 1.09 4.60
C SER A 357 -21.69 0.71 6.00
N ARG A 358 -21.14 -0.33 6.64
CA ARG A 358 -21.44 -0.65 8.05
C ARG A 358 -20.82 0.37 9.01
N MET A 359 -19.66 0.94 8.65
CA MET A 359 -18.89 1.85 9.51
C MET A 359 -19.08 3.34 9.18
N GLY A 360 -19.65 3.68 8.02
CA GLY A 360 -19.86 5.06 7.59
C GLY A 360 -20.77 5.17 6.36
N LYS A 361 -21.01 6.40 5.89
CA LYS A 361 -21.79 6.66 4.68
C LYS A 361 -20.87 6.52 3.45
N VAL A 362 -21.24 5.65 2.52
CA VAL A 362 -20.60 5.52 1.20
C VAL A 362 -21.37 6.37 0.19
N THR A 363 -20.64 7.08 -0.67
CA THR A 363 -21.18 7.86 -1.81
C THR A 363 -20.37 7.56 -3.06
N LYS A 364 -20.97 7.77 -4.25
CA LYS A 364 -20.24 7.71 -5.52
C LYS A 364 -19.28 8.89 -5.65
#